data_AF-X0STT3-F1
#
_entry.id   AF-X0STT3-F1
#
_cell.length_a   1.000
_cell.length_b   1.000
_cell.length_c   1.000
_cell.angle_alpha   90.00
_cell.angle_beta   90.00
_cell.angle_gamma   90.00
#
_symmetry.space_group_name_H-M   'P 1'
#
loop_
_entity.id
_entity.type
_entity.pdbx_description
1 polymer ?
#
loop_
_entity_poly.entity_id
_entity_poly.type
_entity_poly.pdbx_seq_one_letter_code
_entity_poly.pdbx_strand_id
1 'polypeptide(L)'
;GDFSDVYRAKWTWDKVAKGTHTRANCISACAWDVFVKDGIVWREEQNAIYEAPRDDVPDQNPRGCQKGACYSDLQVSGSRVLYPMKRVGPRGGGQWKRISWDEAYTEIADRIIDAAVESGTETVIHDHGTTNAGFGPETAGEMRYTDAINATVLDSWSGVGDMPMGAVQTWGMYNCEGTSDDWFRSDYIVVWIGNPAYTRIPDVHSMHEARYRGAKLVVIAPDYNATTVHADYWLNIKPESDAALGLAAAQIIVSEGLYDTEYVREQTDLPILVREDTGLFLRQSDLKKGGKDNQFYYWDEATDRIAKVHGCEGHGGGSLALGELRPALEGSFEVELADGKTVSVRPVFERLKAHMADYTPEKAAELTGLAPGLIRRFATDLAKAPTAMISASWGSCKHHHSDLFQRTMILLMALTGNQGKPGGGVRIAGWWGLDGLDKMGAGMDLSVMDYLRIIPKAVRGLTPRDYESFFTQYSESQPNTPLMPWLYVHGGYREMWNSPHLADPVLPRSMDEYMRLAIERGWTK
;
A
#
# COMPACT_ATOMS: atom_id res chain seq x y z
N GLY A 1 3.61 42.69 -42.31
CA GLY A 1 3.23 41.78 -41.23
C GLY A 1 2.65 42.61 -40.12
N ASP A 2 1.52 42.18 -39.60
CA ASP A 2 0.99 42.68 -38.34
C ASP A 2 1.98 42.28 -37.22
N PHE A 3 2.16 43.09 -36.17
CA PHE A 3 3.03 42.73 -35.05
C PHE A 3 2.62 41.40 -34.41
N SER A 4 1.33 41.05 -34.47
CA SER A 4 0.82 39.75 -34.05
C SER A 4 1.43 38.55 -34.80
N ASP A 5 1.97 38.75 -36.02
CA ASP A 5 2.66 37.71 -36.79
C ASP A 5 3.92 37.20 -36.09
N VAL A 6 4.57 38.03 -35.26
CA VAL A 6 5.72 37.59 -34.44
C VAL A 6 5.31 36.53 -33.43
N TYR A 7 4.13 36.64 -32.83
CA TYR A 7 3.61 35.64 -31.90
C TYR A 7 3.08 34.40 -32.63
N ARG A 8 2.39 34.58 -33.76
CA ARG A 8 1.95 33.45 -34.60
C ARG A 8 3.13 32.60 -35.07
N ALA A 9 4.24 33.23 -35.45
CA ALA A 9 5.46 32.54 -35.88
C ALA A 9 6.12 31.72 -34.75
N LYS A 10 5.93 32.09 -33.48
CA LYS A 10 6.37 31.28 -32.34
C LYS A 10 5.52 30.03 -32.16
N TRP A 11 4.23 30.08 -32.50
CA TRP A 11 3.28 28.98 -32.36
C TRP A 11 3.19 28.13 -33.63
N THR A 12 4.33 27.58 -34.07
CA THR A 12 4.42 26.70 -35.23
C THR A 12 5.36 25.52 -34.94
N TRP A 13 5.06 24.37 -35.53
CA TRP A 13 5.79 23.11 -35.37
C TRP A 13 5.75 22.31 -36.67
N ASP A 14 6.68 21.37 -36.81
CA ASP A 14 6.79 20.51 -38.00
C ASP A 14 5.91 19.26 -37.88
N LYS A 15 5.83 18.71 -36.66
CA LYS A 15 4.99 17.55 -36.35
C LYS A 15 4.62 17.50 -34.88
N VAL A 16 3.60 16.70 -34.59
CA VAL A 16 3.18 16.33 -33.23
C VAL A 16 3.39 14.84 -33.06
N ALA A 17 4.06 14.43 -32.00
CA ALA A 17 4.17 13.04 -31.56
C ALA A 17 3.40 12.84 -30.27
N LYS A 18 2.97 11.60 -29.98
CA LYS A 18 2.39 11.27 -28.68
C LYS A 18 3.50 10.91 -27.69
N GLY A 19 3.37 11.39 -26.46
CA GLY A 19 4.38 11.18 -25.42
C GLY A 19 3.78 11.05 -24.02
N THR A 20 4.64 10.64 -23.08
CA THR A 20 4.38 10.61 -21.64
C THR A 20 5.71 10.62 -20.87
N HIS A 21 5.63 10.68 -19.54
CA HIS A 21 6.79 10.82 -18.65
C HIS A 21 6.96 9.58 -17.79
N THR A 22 7.71 8.61 -18.31
CA THR A 22 7.77 7.27 -17.73
C THR A 22 8.81 7.14 -16.61
N ARG A 23 10.01 7.72 -16.76
CA ARG A 23 11.09 7.66 -15.74
C ARG A 23 11.01 8.82 -14.73
N ALA A 24 9.87 8.89 -14.04
CA ALA A 24 9.62 9.88 -12.98
C ALA A 24 8.87 9.29 -11.76
N ASN A 25 8.49 8.01 -11.81
CA ASN A 25 7.71 7.31 -10.79
C ASN A 25 6.51 8.11 -10.22
N CYS A 26 5.81 8.85 -11.08
CA CYS A 26 4.65 9.66 -10.67
C CYS A 26 3.32 8.89 -10.77
N ILE A 27 3.33 7.71 -11.40
CA ILE A 27 2.23 6.74 -11.52
C ILE A 27 0.95 7.31 -12.19
N SER A 28 0.98 8.56 -12.66
CA SER A 28 -0.20 9.25 -13.20
C SER A 28 -0.48 8.98 -14.68
N ALA A 29 0.53 8.52 -15.43
CA ALA A 29 0.43 8.13 -16.85
C ALA A 29 -0.28 9.14 -17.77
N CYS A 30 -0.03 10.45 -17.57
CA CYS A 30 -0.66 11.52 -18.33
C CYS A 30 -0.26 11.45 -19.82
N ALA A 31 -1.21 11.64 -20.73
CA ALA A 31 -1.01 11.65 -22.17
C ALA A 31 -0.65 13.07 -22.64
N TRP A 32 0.34 13.18 -23.52
CA TRP A 32 0.83 14.46 -24.04
C TRP A 32 0.95 14.46 -25.56
N ASP A 33 0.67 15.61 -26.15
CA ASP A 33 1.13 15.99 -27.48
C ASP A 33 2.49 16.67 -27.35
N VAL A 34 3.48 16.12 -28.04
CA VAL A 34 4.87 16.56 -28.05
C VAL A 34 5.15 17.22 -29.39
N PHE A 35 5.34 18.54 -29.38
CA PHE A 35 5.50 19.36 -30.57
C PHE A 35 6.98 19.43 -30.94
N VAL A 36 7.31 19.01 -32.16
CA VAL A 36 8.69 18.98 -32.67
C VAL A 36 8.88 20.08 -33.70
N LYS A 37 9.99 20.81 -33.59
CA LYS A 37 10.40 21.85 -34.52
C LYS A 37 11.90 21.77 -34.75
N ASP A 38 12.32 21.80 -36.01
CA ASP A 38 13.73 21.72 -36.42
C ASP A 38 14.45 20.48 -35.83
N GLY A 39 13.72 19.36 -35.70
CA GLY A 39 14.23 18.11 -35.16
C GLY A 39 14.40 18.05 -33.64
N ILE A 40 13.99 19.08 -32.90
CA ILE A 40 14.06 19.16 -31.44
C ILE A 40 12.64 19.25 -30.87
N VAL A 41 12.40 18.68 -29.68
CA VAL A 41 11.14 18.89 -28.97
C VAL A 41 11.09 20.35 -28.52
N TRP A 42 10.11 21.08 -29.03
CA TRP A 42 9.91 22.48 -28.72
C TRP A 42 9.12 22.66 -27.42
N ARG A 43 8.07 21.86 -27.23
CA ARG A 43 7.22 21.84 -26.02
C ARG A 43 6.32 20.62 -26.01
N GLU A 44 5.64 20.43 -24.89
CA GLU A 44 4.53 19.50 -24.75
C GLU A 44 3.24 20.18 -24.23
N GLU A 45 2.10 19.56 -24.53
CA GLU A 45 0.78 19.94 -24.03
C GLU A 45 -0.04 18.70 -23.71
N GLN A 46 -0.92 18.77 -22.72
CA GLN A 46 -1.77 17.64 -22.37
C GLN A 46 -2.70 17.26 -23.52
N ASN A 47 -2.78 15.96 -23.78
CA ASN A 47 -3.73 15.38 -24.71
C ASN A 47 -5.02 15.09 -23.94
N ALA A 48 -6.03 15.97 -24.06
CA ALA A 48 -7.31 15.85 -23.36
C ALA A 48 -8.21 14.78 -24.02
N ILE A 49 -7.85 13.51 -23.84
CA ILE A 49 -8.48 12.33 -24.47
C ILE A 49 -9.16 11.40 -23.47
N TYR A 50 -9.20 11.76 -22.19
CA TYR A 50 -9.80 10.91 -21.18
C TYR A 50 -11.32 11.06 -21.24
N GLU A 51 -12.02 10.00 -21.58
CA GLU A 51 -13.48 9.99 -21.51
C GLU A 51 -13.92 9.83 -20.05
N ALA A 52 -15.06 10.43 -19.70
CA ALA A 52 -15.67 10.22 -18.40
C ALA A 52 -15.96 8.72 -18.22
N PRO A 53 -15.57 8.10 -17.10
CA PRO A 53 -15.82 6.68 -16.87
C PRO A 53 -17.32 6.38 -16.72
N ARG A 54 -18.12 7.41 -16.41
CA ARG A 54 -19.57 7.35 -16.21
C ARG A 54 -20.20 8.73 -16.38
N ASP A 55 -21.48 8.79 -16.70
CA ASP A 55 -22.23 10.05 -16.88
C ASP A 55 -22.28 10.93 -15.62
N ASP A 56 -22.22 10.33 -14.43
CA ASP A 56 -22.31 11.01 -13.14
C ASP A 56 -20.95 11.37 -12.52
N VAL A 57 -19.84 11.13 -13.22
CA VAL A 57 -18.47 11.36 -12.72
C VAL A 57 -17.68 12.19 -13.72
N PRO A 58 -16.98 13.26 -13.28
CA PRO A 58 -16.12 14.05 -14.15
C PRO A 58 -15.06 13.22 -14.87
N ASP A 59 -14.71 13.65 -16.08
CA ASP A 59 -13.58 13.08 -16.79
C ASP A 59 -12.25 13.42 -16.11
N GLN A 60 -11.15 12.81 -16.57
CA GLN A 60 -9.83 13.04 -16.01
C GLN A 60 -9.06 14.14 -16.75
N ASN A 61 -9.66 14.84 -17.71
CA ASN A 61 -8.96 15.85 -18.49
C ASN A 61 -8.62 17.09 -17.64
N PRO A 62 -7.51 17.78 -17.94
CA PRO A 62 -6.48 17.42 -18.92
C PRO A 62 -5.39 16.49 -18.33
N ARG A 63 -5.47 16.11 -17.05
CA ARG A 63 -4.34 15.60 -16.26
C ARG A 63 -3.10 16.50 -16.41
N GLY A 64 -1.92 15.90 -16.35
CA GLY A 64 -0.64 16.58 -16.47
C GLY A 64 -0.23 17.30 -15.20
N CYS A 65 1.00 17.83 -15.20
CA CYS A 65 1.51 18.64 -14.10
C CYS A 65 2.61 19.55 -14.64
N GLN A 66 3.06 20.49 -13.80
CA GLN A 66 4.10 21.45 -14.13
C GLN A 66 5.43 20.79 -14.54
N LYS A 67 5.79 19.63 -13.96
CA LYS A 67 7.03 18.90 -14.35
C LYS A 67 6.89 18.26 -15.73
N GLY A 68 5.70 17.78 -16.06
CA GLY A 68 5.40 17.22 -17.37
C GLY A 68 5.37 18.29 -18.46
N ALA A 69 4.87 19.48 -18.13
CA ALA A 69 4.77 20.61 -19.07
C ALA A 69 6.11 21.30 -19.40
N CYS A 70 7.20 20.88 -18.76
CA CYS A 70 8.57 21.36 -19.00
C CYS A 70 9.57 20.21 -19.08
N TYR A 71 9.11 19.00 -19.42
CA TYR A 71 9.97 17.82 -19.45
C TYR A 71 10.97 17.90 -20.61
N SER A 72 10.62 18.58 -21.72
CA SER A 72 11.52 18.82 -22.85
C SER A 72 12.83 19.52 -22.46
N ASP A 73 12.86 20.27 -21.35
CA ASP A 73 14.07 20.95 -20.87
C ASP A 73 15.20 19.96 -20.55
N LEU A 74 14.86 18.73 -20.14
CA LEU A 74 15.83 17.67 -19.89
C LEU A 74 16.56 17.22 -21.16
N GLN A 75 15.97 17.41 -22.35
CA GLN A 75 16.60 17.04 -23.62
C GLN A 75 17.88 17.83 -23.87
N VAL A 76 17.88 19.10 -23.47
CA VAL A 76 18.97 20.06 -23.72
C VAL A 76 19.69 20.49 -22.44
N SER A 77 19.33 19.91 -21.29
CA SER A 77 19.98 20.20 -20.02
C SER A 77 21.48 19.89 -20.04
N GLY A 78 22.28 20.78 -19.46
CA GLY A 78 23.70 20.54 -19.24
C GLY A 78 24.01 19.39 -18.27
N SER A 79 23.02 18.91 -17.50
CA SER A 79 23.14 17.72 -16.65
C SER A 79 22.97 16.40 -17.39
N ARG A 80 22.54 16.42 -18.66
CA ARG A 80 22.29 15.21 -19.44
C ARG A 80 23.59 14.46 -19.73
N VAL A 81 23.66 13.19 -19.33
CA VAL A 81 24.77 12.30 -19.69
C VAL A 81 24.61 11.87 -21.15
N LEU A 82 25.54 12.30 -22.00
CA LEU A 82 25.47 12.10 -23.47
C LEU A 82 26.29 10.90 -23.96
N TYR A 83 27.29 10.49 -23.19
CA TYR A 83 28.25 9.45 -23.58
C TYR A 83 28.56 8.53 -22.40
N PRO A 84 29.02 7.29 -22.64
CA PRO A 84 29.61 6.46 -21.61
C PRO A 84 30.80 7.17 -20.94
N MET A 85 30.78 7.21 -19.61
CA MET A 85 31.78 7.90 -18.79
C MET A 85 32.43 6.93 -17.82
N LYS A 86 33.76 6.83 -17.85
CA LYS A 86 34.55 6.05 -16.88
C LYS A 86 35.13 6.96 -15.81
N ARG A 87 34.98 6.55 -14.55
CA ARG A 87 35.56 7.26 -13.42
C ARG A 87 37.10 7.17 -13.46
N VAL A 88 37.78 8.29 -13.29
CA VAL A 88 39.27 8.34 -13.23
C VAL A 88 39.82 8.78 -11.86
N GLY A 89 38.97 9.31 -10.98
CA GLY A 89 39.30 9.69 -9.61
C GLY A 89 38.59 8.83 -8.55
N PRO A 90 38.60 9.20 -7.26
CA PRO A 90 37.80 8.52 -6.24
C PRO A 90 36.29 8.60 -6.53
N ARG A 91 35.51 7.62 -6.03
CA ARG A 91 34.03 7.66 -6.11
C ARG A 91 33.53 8.95 -5.44
N GLY A 92 32.58 9.64 -6.08
CA GLY A 92 32.08 10.95 -5.62
C GLY A 92 32.96 12.15 -6.02
N GLY A 93 34.14 11.94 -6.62
CA GLY A 93 35.05 13.04 -7.00
C GLY A 93 34.70 13.79 -8.29
N GLY A 94 33.67 13.38 -9.03
CA GLY A 94 33.23 14.07 -10.25
C GLY A 94 34.20 14.01 -11.44
N GLN A 95 35.24 13.17 -11.37
CA GLN A 95 36.28 13.07 -12.40
C GLN A 95 36.01 11.92 -13.37
N TRP A 96 35.74 12.26 -14.63
CA TRP A 96 35.28 11.32 -15.66
C TRP A 96 36.08 11.43 -16.95
N LYS A 97 36.28 10.30 -17.62
CA LYS A 97 36.82 10.19 -18.97
C LYS A 97 35.75 9.56 -19.87
N ARG A 98 35.47 10.16 -21.02
CA ARG A 98 34.62 9.55 -22.04
C ARG A 98 35.27 8.29 -22.59
N ILE A 99 34.50 7.23 -22.73
CA ILE A 99 34.89 5.96 -23.37
C ILE A 99 33.90 5.57 -24.48
N SER A 100 34.23 4.55 -25.28
CA SER A 100 33.29 4.00 -26.26
C SER A 100 32.23 3.14 -25.57
N TRP A 101 31.13 2.87 -26.29
CA TRP A 101 30.12 1.91 -25.82
C TRP A 101 30.71 0.50 -25.70
N ASP A 102 31.52 0.07 -26.67
CA ASP A 102 32.17 -1.26 -26.62
C ASP A 102 33.08 -1.40 -25.39
N GLU A 103 33.90 -0.37 -25.09
CA GLU A 103 34.75 -0.39 -23.89
C GLU A 103 33.91 -0.46 -22.61
N ALA A 104 32.82 0.31 -22.54
CA ALA A 104 31.93 0.32 -21.39
C ALA A 104 31.25 -1.04 -21.19
N TYR A 105 30.69 -1.63 -22.26
CA TYR A 105 30.01 -2.92 -22.20
C TYR A 105 30.98 -4.05 -21.86
N THR A 106 32.16 -4.09 -22.49
CA THR A 106 33.17 -5.11 -22.17
C THR A 106 33.61 -5.01 -20.72
N GLU A 107 33.93 -3.81 -20.22
CA GLU A 107 34.37 -3.66 -18.83
C GLU A 107 33.26 -4.03 -17.84
N ILE A 108 31.99 -3.69 -18.10
CA ILE A 108 30.87 -4.10 -17.24
C ILE A 108 30.69 -5.62 -17.29
N ALA A 109 30.69 -6.23 -18.48
CA ALA A 109 30.51 -7.66 -18.65
C ALA A 109 31.63 -8.46 -17.98
N ASP A 110 32.88 -8.06 -18.16
CA ASP A 110 34.05 -8.69 -17.53
C ASP A 110 33.89 -8.69 -16.00
N ARG A 111 33.46 -7.56 -15.41
CA ARG A 111 33.26 -7.48 -13.95
C ARG A 111 32.10 -8.33 -13.43
N ILE A 112 31.01 -8.43 -14.19
CA ILE A 112 29.89 -9.31 -13.86
C ILE A 112 30.35 -10.78 -13.91
N ILE A 113 31.09 -11.15 -14.96
CA ILE A 113 31.64 -12.51 -15.11
C ILE A 113 32.64 -12.82 -14.00
N ASP A 114 33.57 -11.91 -13.71
CA ASP A 114 34.56 -12.07 -12.64
C ASP A 114 33.86 -12.34 -11.30
N ALA A 115 32.88 -11.51 -10.93
CA ALA A 115 32.13 -11.69 -9.68
C ALA A 115 31.35 -13.00 -9.65
N ALA A 116 30.65 -13.34 -10.75
CA ALA A 116 29.88 -14.57 -10.86
C ALA A 116 30.75 -15.83 -10.80
N VAL A 117 31.94 -15.82 -11.42
CA VAL A 117 32.88 -16.96 -11.41
C VAL A 117 33.58 -17.09 -10.05
N GLU A 118 33.96 -15.97 -9.43
CA GLU A 118 34.67 -15.98 -8.15
C GLU A 118 33.75 -16.36 -6.98
N SER A 119 32.54 -15.79 -6.93
CA SER A 119 31.69 -15.82 -5.73
C SER A 119 30.22 -16.15 -6.00
N GLY A 120 29.86 -16.50 -7.24
CA GLY A 120 28.47 -16.80 -7.61
C GLY A 120 27.66 -15.59 -8.06
N THR A 121 26.61 -15.85 -8.84
CA THR A 121 25.72 -14.84 -9.45
C THR A 121 24.96 -14.01 -8.41
N GLU A 122 24.77 -14.54 -7.20
CA GLU A 122 24.14 -13.85 -6.07
C GLU A 122 24.91 -12.63 -5.57
N THR A 123 26.18 -12.49 -5.97
CA THR A 123 26.98 -11.30 -5.67
C THR A 123 26.77 -10.16 -6.66
N VAL A 124 26.10 -10.43 -7.78
CA VAL A 124 25.69 -9.43 -8.76
C VAL A 124 24.34 -8.88 -8.32
N ILE A 125 24.37 -7.67 -7.76
CA ILE A 125 23.18 -7.03 -7.18
C ILE A 125 22.58 -6.05 -8.17
N HIS A 126 21.30 -6.23 -8.46
CA HIS A 126 20.48 -5.27 -9.17
C HIS A 126 19.56 -4.53 -8.22
N ASP A 127 19.86 -3.26 -7.98
CA ASP A 127 19.06 -2.36 -7.16
C ASP A 127 18.30 -1.38 -8.07
N HIS A 128 16.99 -1.56 -8.19
CA HIS A 128 16.12 -0.69 -8.97
C HIS A 128 15.89 0.69 -8.32
N GLY A 129 16.36 0.90 -7.08
CA GLY A 129 16.20 2.15 -6.33
C GLY A 129 14.72 2.55 -6.16
N THR A 130 14.44 3.85 -6.31
CA THR A 130 13.08 4.45 -6.17
C THR A 130 12.13 4.13 -7.32
N THR A 131 12.22 2.93 -7.90
CA THR A 131 11.35 2.46 -8.99
C THR A 131 11.31 3.47 -10.12
N ASN A 132 12.48 3.95 -10.57
CA ASN A 132 12.58 4.81 -11.76
C ASN A 132 12.31 3.99 -13.05
N ALA A 133 11.44 3.00 -12.96
CA ALA A 133 10.96 2.16 -14.04
C ALA A 133 10.12 3.02 -14.99
N GLY A 134 10.37 2.89 -16.28
CA GLY A 134 9.54 3.54 -17.28
C GLY A 134 8.32 2.70 -17.67
N PHE A 135 8.23 1.46 -17.15
CA PHE A 135 7.15 0.51 -17.44
C PHE A 135 6.96 0.21 -18.95
N GLY A 136 7.93 0.60 -19.77
CA GLY A 136 8.00 0.31 -21.19
C GLY A 136 8.97 -0.83 -21.52
N PRO A 137 9.30 -1.01 -22.81
CA PRO A 137 10.25 -2.03 -23.27
C PRO A 137 11.62 -1.97 -22.61
N GLU A 138 12.06 -0.78 -22.16
CA GLU A 138 13.31 -0.60 -21.43
C GLU A 138 13.28 -1.26 -20.04
N THR A 139 12.16 -1.16 -19.30
CA THR A 139 11.99 -1.84 -18.02
C THR A 139 11.86 -3.35 -18.24
N ALA A 140 11.12 -3.77 -19.27
CA ALA A 140 11.04 -5.18 -19.64
C ALA A 140 12.42 -5.79 -19.97
N GLY A 141 13.24 -5.06 -20.74
CA GLY A 141 14.60 -5.47 -21.09
C GLY A 141 15.53 -5.56 -19.88
N GLU A 142 15.42 -4.60 -18.95
CA GLU A 142 16.13 -4.60 -17.67
C GLU A 142 15.77 -5.85 -16.85
N MET A 143 14.48 -6.10 -16.63
CA MET A 143 13.98 -7.27 -15.89
C MET A 143 14.42 -8.60 -16.52
N ARG A 144 14.37 -8.72 -17.85
CA ARG A 144 14.83 -9.93 -18.56
C ARG A 144 16.33 -10.13 -18.44
N TYR A 145 17.10 -9.05 -18.49
CA TYR A 145 18.55 -9.13 -18.36
C TYR A 145 18.96 -9.61 -16.97
N THR A 146 18.37 -9.04 -15.92
CA THR A 146 18.66 -9.40 -14.53
C THR A 146 18.30 -10.84 -14.21
N ASP A 147 17.14 -11.30 -14.71
CA ASP A 147 16.70 -12.69 -14.59
C ASP A 147 17.64 -13.64 -15.36
N ALA A 148 17.99 -13.32 -16.60
CA ALA A 148 18.82 -14.17 -17.44
C ALA A 148 20.25 -14.39 -16.90
N ILE A 149 20.79 -13.45 -16.13
CA ILE A 149 22.09 -13.59 -15.46
C ILE A 149 21.97 -14.10 -14.02
N ASN A 150 20.75 -14.40 -13.55
CA ASN A 150 20.44 -14.82 -12.19
C ASN A 150 21.01 -13.85 -11.12
N ALA A 151 20.92 -12.54 -11.39
CA ALA A 151 21.33 -11.50 -10.45
C ALA A 151 20.36 -11.42 -9.28
N THR A 152 20.87 -11.10 -8.09
CA THR A 152 20.03 -10.77 -6.93
C THR A 152 19.32 -9.44 -7.17
N VAL A 153 17.99 -9.44 -7.10
CA VAL A 153 17.17 -8.23 -7.29
C VAL A 153 16.69 -7.74 -5.92
N LEU A 154 17.01 -6.50 -5.55
CA LEU A 154 16.55 -5.92 -4.29
C LEU A 154 15.10 -5.43 -4.42
N ASP A 155 14.28 -5.74 -3.41
CA ASP A 155 12.90 -5.24 -3.34
C ASP A 155 12.86 -3.71 -3.22
N SER A 156 12.32 -3.07 -4.27
CA SER A 156 12.19 -1.61 -4.33
C SER A 156 11.07 -1.06 -3.46
N TRP A 157 9.97 -1.78 -3.23
CA TRP A 157 8.81 -1.24 -2.50
C TRP A 157 9.13 -1.03 -1.02
N SER A 158 9.81 -1.99 -0.39
CA SER A 158 10.32 -1.81 0.97
C SER A 158 11.40 -0.73 1.04
N GLY A 159 12.22 -0.55 -0.02
CA GLY A 159 13.26 0.47 -0.06
C GLY A 159 12.77 1.91 -0.15
N VAL A 160 11.68 2.16 -0.87
CA VAL A 160 11.04 3.49 -0.88
C VAL A 160 10.17 3.71 0.36
N GLY A 161 9.78 2.63 1.04
CA GLY A 161 8.85 2.67 2.16
C GLY A 161 7.42 2.91 1.68
N ASP A 162 6.99 2.17 0.65
CA ASP A 162 5.65 2.27 0.05
C ASP A 162 4.76 1.06 0.39
N MET A 163 5.26 0.13 1.23
CA MET A 163 4.54 -1.08 1.64
C MET A 163 3.52 -0.82 2.76
N PRO A 164 2.21 -1.01 2.54
CA PRO A 164 1.18 -0.79 3.54
C PRO A 164 1.02 -1.99 4.48
N MET A 165 1.94 -2.13 5.42
CA MET A 165 2.00 -3.31 6.31
C MET A 165 0.75 -3.48 7.17
N GLY A 166 0.05 -2.41 7.55
CA GLY A 166 -1.21 -2.52 8.28
C GLY A 166 -2.33 -3.14 7.43
N ALA A 167 -2.36 -2.84 6.13
CA ALA A 167 -3.28 -3.49 5.19
C ALA A 167 -2.91 -4.97 4.99
N VAL A 168 -1.62 -5.29 4.83
CA VAL A 168 -1.14 -6.68 4.73
C VAL A 168 -1.51 -7.48 5.97
N GLN A 169 -1.31 -6.94 7.16
CA GLN A 169 -1.65 -7.59 8.43
C GLN A 169 -3.17 -7.78 8.61
N THR A 170 -4.01 -6.88 8.08
CA THR A 170 -5.46 -6.94 8.28
C THR A 170 -6.18 -7.77 7.22
N TRP A 171 -5.82 -7.58 5.94
CA TRP A 171 -6.50 -8.20 4.81
C TRP A 171 -5.70 -9.30 4.11
N GLY A 172 -4.42 -9.46 4.44
CA GLY A 172 -3.51 -10.34 3.70
C GLY A 172 -3.13 -9.80 2.31
N MET A 173 -3.36 -8.51 2.04
CA MET A 173 -3.13 -7.89 0.74
C MET A 173 -2.68 -6.43 0.89
N TYR A 174 -1.81 -5.95 -0.01
CA TYR A 174 -1.23 -4.60 0.06
C TYR A 174 -1.92 -3.59 -0.87
N ASN A 175 -2.44 -4.03 -2.02
CA ASN A 175 -3.19 -3.15 -2.93
C ASN A 175 -4.68 -3.18 -2.57
N CYS A 176 -5.19 -2.05 -2.10
CA CYS A 176 -6.53 -1.98 -1.51
C CYS A 176 -7.35 -0.77 -1.96
N GLU A 177 -6.88 -0.02 -2.97
CA GLU A 177 -7.58 1.15 -3.51
C GLU A 177 -8.12 0.94 -4.93
N GLY A 178 -9.07 1.79 -5.31
CA GLY A 178 -9.55 1.92 -6.68
C GLY A 178 -9.00 3.16 -7.38
N THR A 179 -9.53 3.44 -8.56
CA THR A 179 -9.18 4.60 -9.40
C THR A 179 -9.60 5.94 -8.76
N SER A 180 -8.96 7.04 -9.19
CA SER A 180 -9.12 8.38 -8.61
C SER A 180 -10.45 9.07 -8.95
N ASP A 181 -11.14 8.63 -9.99
CA ASP A 181 -12.50 9.05 -10.32
C ASP A 181 -13.51 8.65 -9.23
N ASP A 182 -13.29 7.51 -8.56
CA ASP A 182 -14.16 7.05 -7.47
C ASP A 182 -14.08 7.98 -6.23
N TRP A 183 -13.04 8.82 -6.12
CA TRP A 183 -12.95 9.84 -5.06
C TRP A 183 -14.08 10.88 -5.17
N PHE A 184 -14.53 11.18 -6.39
CA PHE A 184 -15.66 12.09 -6.63
C PHE A 184 -16.94 11.61 -5.96
N ARG A 185 -17.07 10.29 -5.76
CA ARG A 185 -18.30 9.64 -5.29
C ARG A 185 -18.45 9.67 -3.78
N SER A 186 -17.40 9.99 -3.03
CA SER A 186 -17.41 10.05 -1.56
C SER A 186 -18.14 11.28 -1.03
N ASP A 187 -18.89 11.13 0.06
CA ASP A 187 -19.56 12.24 0.77
C ASP A 187 -18.69 12.82 1.91
N TYR A 188 -17.71 12.06 2.38
CA TYR A 188 -16.78 12.47 3.42
C TYR A 188 -15.37 11.93 3.13
N ILE A 189 -14.49 12.83 2.69
CA ILE A 189 -13.12 12.52 2.28
C ILE A 189 -12.17 12.94 3.39
N VAL A 190 -11.37 11.99 3.88
CA VAL A 190 -10.33 12.25 4.86
C VAL A 190 -8.97 12.04 4.20
N VAL A 191 -8.19 13.11 4.03
CA VAL A 191 -6.78 13.02 3.65
C VAL A 191 -5.96 12.92 4.95
N TRP A 192 -5.36 11.77 5.21
CA TRP A 192 -4.70 11.48 6.49
C TRP A 192 -3.24 11.07 6.27
N ILE A 193 -2.28 11.88 6.69
CA ILE A 193 -0.84 11.67 6.36
C ILE A 193 -0.58 11.78 4.84
N GLY A 194 -1.36 12.60 4.15
CA GLY A 194 -1.29 12.81 2.69
C GLY A 194 -1.24 14.28 2.28
N ASN A 195 -0.74 14.53 1.06
CA ASN A 195 -0.74 15.86 0.43
C ASN A 195 -0.99 15.77 -1.10
N PRO A 196 -2.19 15.32 -1.53
CA PRO A 196 -2.52 15.11 -2.95
C PRO A 196 -2.37 16.37 -3.81
N ALA A 197 -2.47 17.58 -3.25
CA ALA A 197 -2.15 18.81 -3.99
C ALA A 197 -0.71 18.83 -4.54
N TYR A 198 0.23 18.14 -3.89
CA TYR A 198 1.61 18.00 -4.37
C TYR A 198 1.86 16.64 -5.05
N THR A 199 1.25 15.58 -4.53
CA THR A 199 1.61 14.19 -4.88
C THR A 199 0.64 13.54 -5.85
N ARG A 200 -0.57 14.08 -6.01
CA ARG A 200 -1.63 13.62 -6.93
C ARG A 200 -2.22 14.77 -7.75
N ILE A 201 -1.36 15.69 -8.20
CA ILE A 201 -1.71 16.88 -8.98
C ILE A 201 -2.73 16.62 -10.10
N PRO A 202 -2.58 15.59 -10.95
CA PRO A 202 -3.54 15.36 -12.04
C PRO A 202 -4.88 14.78 -11.59
N ASP A 203 -5.00 14.30 -10.34
CA ASP A 203 -6.18 13.60 -9.83
C ASP A 203 -6.90 14.36 -8.69
N VAL A 204 -6.23 15.31 -8.04
CA VAL A 204 -6.78 16.01 -6.86
C VAL A 204 -8.05 16.81 -7.16
N HIS A 205 -8.29 17.12 -8.44
CA HIS A 205 -9.53 17.75 -8.89
C HIS A 205 -10.76 16.93 -8.48
N SER A 206 -10.72 15.60 -8.53
CA SER A 206 -11.83 14.73 -8.10
C SER A 206 -12.25 14.99 -6.64
N MET A 207 -11.30 15.27 -5.74
CA MET A 207 -11.60 15.60 -4.34
C MET A 207 -12.23 17.00 -4.20
N HIS A 208 -11.74 17.96 -4.98
CA HIS A 208 -12.28 19.33 -4.97
C HIS A 208 -13.67 19.40 -5.61
N GLU A 209 -13.90 18.65 -6.68
CA GLU A 209 -15.18 18.52 -7.36
C GLU A 209 -16.19 17.78 -6.47
N ALA A 210 -15.77 16.74 -5.74
CA ALA A 210 -16.60 16.10 -4.71
C ALA A 210 -17.06 17.12 -3.67
N ARG A 211 -16.16 18.01 -3.24
CA ARG A 211 -16.48 19.09 -2.31
C ARG A 211 -17.50 20.07 -2.88
N TYR A 212 -17.38 20.45 -4.15
CA TYR A 212 -18.41 21.27 -4.82
C TYR A 212 -19.75 20.56 -4.98
N ARG A 213 -19.75 19.23 -5.13
CA ARG A 213 -20.95 18.38 -5.12
C ARG A 213 -21.64 18.35 -3.75
N GLY A 214 -20.89 18.63 -2.67
CA GLY A 214 -21.40 18.70 -1.30
C GLY A 214 -20.67 17.80 -0.30
N ALA A 215 -19.65 17.06 -0.76
CA ALA A 215 -18.81 16.27 0.14
C ALA A 215 -18.03 17.15 1.12
N LYS A 216 -17.66 16.59 2.26
CA LYS A 216 -16.74 17.23 3.20
C LYS A 216 -15.31 16.75 2.94
N LEU A 217 -14.37 17.68 2.88
CA LEU A 217 -12.94 17.38 2.78
C LEU A 217 -12.25 17.70 4.12
N VAL A 218 -11.68 16.70 4.76
CA VAL A 218 -10.95 16.81 6.03
C VAL A 218 -9.50 16.44 5.80
N VAL A 219 -8.59 17.27 6.29
CA VAL A 219 -7.15 16.98 6.25
C VAL A 219 -6.63 16.78 7.67
N ILE A 220 -5.99 15.64 7.90
CA ILE A 220 -5.32 15.29 9.15
C ILE A 220 -3.81 15.29 8.88
N ALA A 221 -3.14 16.33 9.37
CA ALA A 221 -1.72 16.55 9.16
C ALA A 221 -1.13 17.46 10.27
N PRO A 222 0.14 17.24 10.67
CA PRO A 222 0.81 18.09 11.65
C PRO A 222 1.13 19.50 11.13
N ASP A 223 1.14 19.69 9.82
CA ASP A 223 1.38 20.98 9.17
C ASP A 223 0.16 21.44 8.34
N TYR A 224 0.04 22.75 8.15
CA TYR A 224 -0.97 23.33 7.25
C TYR A 224 -0.49 23.20 5.80
N ASN A 225 -0.52 21.96 5.29
CA ASN A 225 0.01 21.62 3.98
C ASN A 225 -0.84 22.18 2.82
N ALA A 226 -0.35 22.05 1.59
CA ALA A 226 -0.98 22.61 0.41
C ALA A 226 -2.39 22.06 0.12
N THR A 227 -2.69 20.82 0.53
CA THR A 227 -4.04 20.24 0.40
C THR A 227 -5.01 20.88 1.40
N THR A 228 -4.52 21.23 2.59
CA THR A 228 -5.33 21.84 3.66
C THR A 228 -5.97 23.17 3.27
N VAL A 229 -5.39 23.91 2.31
CA VAL A 229 -5.94 25.17 1.78
C VAL A 229 -7.35 24.98 1.19
N HIS A 230 -7.67 23.78 0.72
CA HIS A 230 -8.96 23.44 0.11
C HIS A 230 -9.90 22.64 1.03
N ALA A 231 -9.47 22.33 2.25
CA ALA A 231 -10.22 21.50 3.19
C ALA A 231 -11.29 22.30 3.94
N ASP A 232 -12.37 21.62 4.36
CA ASP A 232 -13.37 22.16 5.27
C ASP A 232 -12.88 22.13 6.72
N TYR A 233 -12.12 21.09 7.10
CA TYR A 233 -11.48 20.96 8.41
C TYR A 233 -10.02 20.56 8.29
N TRP A 234 -9.22 21.10 9.19
CA TRP A 234 -7.86 20.67 9.44
C TRP A 234 -7.74 20.17 10.88
N LEU A 235 -7.32 18.92 11.03
CA LEU A 235 -6.96 18.35 12.33
C LEU A 235 -5.44 18.44 12.45
N ASN A 236 -4.97 19.42 13.21
CA ASN A 236 -3.56 19.62 13.50
C ASN A 236 -3.06 18.62 14.56
N ILE A 237 -2.85 17.39 14.11
CA ILE A 237 -2.43 16.28 14.97
C ILE A 237 -0.93 16.36 15.28
N LYS A 238 -0.50 15.92 16.48
CA LYS A 238 0.92 15.69 16.77
C LYS A 238 1.45 14.53 15.90
N PRO A 239 2.66 14.64 15.33
CA PRO A 239 3.26 13.54 14.58
C PRO A 239 3.24 12.22 15.36
N GLU A 240 3.01 11.10 14.66
CA GLU A 240 3.04 9.73 15.22
C GLU A 240 1.96 9.43 16.27
N SER A 241 0.90 10.24 16.35
CA SER A 241 -0.23 10.02 17.28
C SER A 241 -1.53 9.57 16.60
N ASP A 242 -1.45 9.25 15.32
CA ASP A 242 -2.57 8.89 14.44
C ASP A 242 -3.34 7.66 14.92
N ALA A 243 -2.65 6.66 15.46
CA ALA A 243 -3.29 5.47 16.04
C ALA A 243 -4.19 5.84 17.24
N ALA A 244 -3.78 6.81 18.06
CA ALA A 244 -4.59 7.28 19.18
C ALA A 244 -5.85 8.02 18.70
N LEU A 245 -5.75 8.81 17.62
CA LEU A 245 -6.92 9.42 16.98
C LEU A 245 -7.86 8.35 16.41
N GLY A 246 -7.32 7.36 15.70
CA GLY A 246 -8.10 6.26 15.14
C GLY A 246 -8.83 5.44 16.21
N LEU A 247 -8.16 5.08 17.30
CA LEU A 247 -8.76 4.38 18.44
C LEU A 247 -9.81 5.25 19.16
N ALA A 248 -9.57 6.55 19.32
CA ALA A 248 -10.54 7.45 19.93
C ALA A 248 -11.81 7.63 19.08
N ALA A 249 -11.64 7.72 17.75
CA ALA A 249 -12.78 7.76 16.84
C ALA A 249 -13.56 6.44 16.89
N ALA A 250 -12.88 5.29 16.89
CA ALA A 250 -13.52 3.98 17.02
C ALA A 250 -14.25 3.83 18.38
N GLN A 251 -13.67 4.34 19.47
CA GLN A 251 -14.27 4.37 20.80
C GLN A 251 -15.62 5.10 20.80
N ILE A 252 -15.68 6.28 20.18
CA ILE A 252 -16.92 7.07 20.04
C ILE A 252 -17.95 6.30 19.21
N ILE A 253 -17.53 5.79 18.04
CA ILE A 253 -18.41 5.06 17.12
C ILE A 253 -19.04 3.85 17.81
N VAL A 254 -18.26 3.09 18.59
CA VAL A 254 -18.75 1.93 19.33
C VAL A 254 -19.64 2.34 20.51
N SER A 255 -19.21 3.31 21.33
CA SER A 255 -19.96 3.70 22.54
C SER A 255 -21.27 4.43 22.25
N GLU A 256 -21.38 5.10 21.11
CA GLU A 256 -22.61 5.76 20.65
C GLU A 256 -23.48 4.87 19.74
N GLY A 257 -23.06 3.62 19.47
CA GLY A 257 -23.81 2.68 18.64
C GLY A 257 -23.93 3.11 17.17
N LEU A 258 -22.90 3.78 16.63
CA LEU A 258 -22.87 4.32 15.27
C LEU A 258 -22.27 3.36 14.23
N TYR A 259 -21.89 2.15 14.63
CA TYR A 259 -21.29 1.16 13.74
C TYR A 259 -22.33 0.34 12.98
N ASP A 260 -21.95 -0.15 11.80
CA ASP A 260 -22.73 -1.09 10.99
C ASP A 260 -22.55 -2.51 11.56
N THR A 261 -23.49 -2.91 12.43
CA THR A 261 -23.46 -4.20 13.14
C THR A 261 -23.35 -5.40 12.20
N GLU A 262 -24.10 -5.41 11.10
CA GLU A 262 -24.13 -6.56 10.20
C GLU A 262 -22.84 -6.66 9.38
N TYR A 263 -22.32 -5.51 8.92
CA TYR A 263 -21.00 -5.47 8.27
C TYR A 263 -19.91 -5.97 9.23
N VAL A 264 -19.89 -5.47 10.47
CA VAL A 264 -18.91 -5.86 11.48
C VAL A 264 -18.97 -7.36 11.76
N ARG A 265 -20.17 -7.94 11.90
CA ARG A 265 -20.35 -9.38 12.13
C ARG A 265 -19.84 -10.23 10.96
N GLU A 266 -20.05 -9.81 9.72
CA GLU A 266 -19.75 -10.64 8.56
C GLU A 266 -18.31 -10.49 8.06
N GLN A 267 -17.79 -9.25 8.03
CA GLN A 267 -16.58 -8.91 7.28
C GLN A 267 -15.30 -8.85 8.12
N THR A 268 -15.41 -9.08 9.43
CA THR A 268 -14.29 -8.86 10.36
C THR A 268 -14.06 -10.05 11.29
N ASP A 269 -12.92 -10.04 11.98
CA ASP A 269 -12.62 -10.97 13.07
C ASP A 269 -13.19 -10.53 14.42
N LEU A 270 -13.85 -9.37 14.48
CA LEU A 270 -14.43 -8.79 15.69
C LEU A 270 -15.40 -9.75 16.45
N PRO A 271 -16.24 -10.58 15.80
CA PRO A 271 -17.05 -11.57 16.51
C PRO A 271 -16.32 -12.87 16.89
N ILE A 272 -15.07 -13.09 16.48
CA ILE A 272 -14.35 -14.36 16.73
C ILE A 272 -13.95 -14.44 18.21
N LEU A 273 -14.17 -15.62 18.80
CA LEU A 273 -13.89 -15.87 20.21
C LEU A 273 -12.40 -16.00 20.50
N VAL A 274 -11.96 -15.34 21.57
CA VAL A 274 -10.61 -15.38 22.11
C VAL A 274 -10.66 -15.92 23.53
N ARG A 275 -9.74 -16.82 23.88
CA ARG A 275 -9.64 -17.38 25.22
C ARG A 275 -8.92 -16.41 26.16
N GLU A 276 -9.49 -16.18 27.34
CA GLU A 276 -8.91 -15.26 28.33
C GLU A 276 -7.65 -15.83 29.00
N ASP A 277 -7.50 -17.15 29.07
CA ASP A 277 -6.35 -17.80 29.72
C ASP A 277 -5.06 -17.71 28.90
N THR A 278 -5.16 -17.66 27.57
CA THR A 278 -4.01 -17.68 26.65
C THR A 278 -3.91 -16.41 25.81
N GLY A 279 -4.99 -15.65 25.67
CA GLY A 279 -5.07 -14.50 24.76
C GLY A 279 -5.12 -14.89 23.27
N LEU A 280 -5.27 -16.18 22.95
CA LEU A 280 -5.32 -16.71 21.59
C LEU A 280 -6.76 -17.04 21.17
N PHE A 281 -7.03 -16.99 19.86
CA PHE A 281 -8.32 -17.43 19.31
C PHE A 281 -8.68 -18.84 19.79
N LEU A 282 -9.97 -19.05 20.07
CA LEU A 282 -10.49 -20.39 20.34
C LEU A 282 -10.44 -21.21 19.04
N ARG A 283 -9.69 -22.32 19.06
CA ARG A 283 -9.48 -23.18 17.89
C ARG A 283 -10.18 -24.52 18.04
N GLN A 284 -10.41 -25.19 16.93
CA GLN A 284 -10.99 -26.53 16.98
C GLN A 284 -10.07 -27.55 17.64
N SER A 285 -8.75 -27.36 17.57
CA SER A 285 -7.77 -28.17 18.29
C SER A 285 -7.86 -28.05 19.81
N ASP A 286 -8.38 -26.93 20.32
CA ASP A 286 -8.67 -26.75 21.75
C ASP A 286 -9.90 -27.56 22.19
N LEU A 287 -10.87 -27.73 21.28
CA LEU A 287 -12.16 -28.36 21.58
C LEU A 287 -12.17 -29.88 21.36
N LYS A 288 -11.28 -30.40 20.52
CA LYS A 288 -11.16 -31.85 20.31
C LYS A 288 -9.75 -32.26 19.89
N LYS A 289 -9.33 -33.44 20.33
CA LYS A 289 -8.07 -34.06 19.91
C LYS A 289 -8.06 -34.26 18.39
N GLY A 290 -7.01 -33.78 17.72
CA GLY A 290 -6.89 -33.80 16.26
C GLY A 290 -7.79 -32.78 15.54
N GLY A 291 -8.32 -31.79 16.27
CA GLY A 291 -9.02 -30.65 15.68
C GLY A 291 -8.10 -29.76 14.84
N LYS A 292 -8.68 -29.00 13.91
CA LYS A 292 -7.93 -28.10 13.02
C LYS A 292 -7.53 -26.79 13.75
N ASP A 293 -6.26 -26.41 13.69
CA ASP A 293 -5.76 -25.16 14.30
C ASP A 293 -6.29 -23.88 13.62
N ASN A 294 -6.74 -23.99 12.38
CA ASN A 294 -7.22 -22.88 11.55
C ASN A 294 -8.75 -22.85 11.43
N GLN A 295 -9.47 -23.60 12.27
CA GLN A 295 -10.91 -23.45 12.45
C GLN A 295 -11.17 -22.69 13.75
N PHE A 296 -11.82 -21.53 13.61
CA PHE A 296 -12.18 -20.66 14.73
C PHE A 296 -13.69 -20.72 15.02
N TYR A 297 -14.12 -20.06 16.10
CA TYR A 297 -15.51 -20.10 16.56
C TYR A 297 -16.06 -18.71 16.91
N TYR A 298 -17.35 -18.52 16.59
CA TYR A 298 -18.20 -17.46 17.12
C TYR A 298 -18.98 -17.98 18.32
N TRP A 299 -19.57 -17.08 19.12
CA TRP A 299 -20.77 -17.40 19.89
C TRP A 299 -21.99 -16.98 19.08
N ASP A 300 -22.93 -17.88 18.82
CA ASP A 300 -24.15 -17.58 18.08
C ASP A 300 -25.29 -17.24 19.04
N GLU A 301 -25.75 -15.99 19.03
CA GLU A 301 -26.82 -15.49 19.91
C GLU A 301 -28.15 -16.21 19.66
N ALA A 302 -28.40 -16.69 18.44
CA ALA A 302 -29.65 -17.33 18.08
C ALA A 302 -29.80 -18.72 18.72
N THR A 303 -28.69 -19.45 18.87
CA THR A 303 -28.67 -20.81 19.42
C THR A 303 -28.04 -20.91 20.80
N ASP A 304 -27.46 -19.81 21.30
CA ASP A 304 -26.71 -19.70 22.55
C ASP A 304 -25.59 -20.73 22.69
N ARG A 305 -24.85 -20.93 21.60
CA ARG A 305 -23.78 -21.94 21.47
C ARG A 305 -22.67 -21.45 20.56
N ILE A 306 -21.51 -22.11 20.65
CA ILE A 306 -20.44 -21.87 19.69
C ILE A 306 -20.82 -22.32 18.28
N ALA A 307 -20.51 -21.50 17.29
CA ALA A 307 -20.65 -21.80 15.86
C ALA A 307 -19.31 -21.67 15.16
N LYS A 308 -19.10 -22.40 14.06
CA LYS A 308 -17.85 -22.32 13.30
C LYS A 308 -17.77 -21.00 12.55
N VAL A 309 -16.60 -20.38 12.57
CA VAL A 309 -16.28 -19.24 11.69
C VAL A 309 -16.34 -19.70 10.23
N HIS A 310 -17.11 -18.97 9.42
CA HIS A 310 -17.19 -19.16 7.97
C HIS A 310 -15.96 -18.53 7.28
N GLY A 311 -15.61 -19.01 6.08
CA GLY A 311 -14.53 -18.44 5.26
C GLY A 311 -13.10 -18.64 5.78
N CYS A 312 -12.89 -19.10 7.01
CA CYS A 312 -11.55 -19.46 7.48
C CYS A 312 -11.05 -20.76 6.81
N GLU A 313 -9.74 -20.98 6.84
CA GLU A 313 -9.11 -22.15 6.19
C GLU A 313 -9.65 -23.48 6.75
N GLY A 314 -9.85 -23.56 8.06
CA GLY A 314 -10.41 -24.76 8.70
C GLY A 314 -11.85 -25.08 8.27
N HIS A 315 -12.60 -24.07 7.82
CA HIS A 315 -13.98 -24.18 7.31
C HIS A 315 -14.03 -24.47 5.80
N GLY A 316 -12.99 -24.10 5.05
CA GLY A 316 -12.87 -24.34 3.61
C GLY A 316 -12.61 -23.10 2.75
N GLY A 317 -12.49 -21.90 3.34
CA GLY A 317 -11.94 -20.72 2.63
C GLY A 317 -12.83 -20.02 1.59
N GLY A 318 -14.13 -20.35 1.51
CA GLY A 318 -14.96 -20.01 0.33
C GLY A 318 -15.94 -18.84 0.44
N SER A 319 -16.53 -18.56 1.61
CA SER A 319 -17.52 -17.49 1.79
C SER A 319 -17.60 -17.04 3.23
N LEU A 320 -17.83 -15.74 3.43
CA LEU A 320 -18.07 -15.11 4.75
C LEU A 320 -19.56 -15.03 5.11
N ALA A 321 -20.47 -15.32 4.17
CA ALA A 321 -21.91 -15.15 4.36
C ALA A 321 -22.41 -15.88 5.61
N LEU A 322 -23.05 -15.15 6.51
CA LEU A 322 -23.50 -15.67 7.80
C LEU A 322 -24.84 -16.42 7.73
N GLY A 323 -25.71 -16.05 6.78
CA GLY A 323 -27.06 -16.60 6.68
C GLY A 323 -27.88 -16.34 7.94
N GLU A 324 -28.28 -17.42 8.63
CA GLU A 324 -29.06 -17.35 9.88
C GLU A 324 -28.19 -17.16 11.13
N LEU A 325 -26.86 -17.29 11.04
CA LEU A 325 -25.98 -17.08 12.19
C LEU A 325 -26.07 -15.64 12.68
N ARG A 326 -26.03 -15.46 14.00
CA ARG A 326 -25.97 -14.16 14.67
C ARG A 326 -24.78 -14.14 15.63
N PRO A 327 -23.54 -13.95 15.11
CA PRO A 327 -22.36 -13.88 15.95
C PRO A 327 -22.45 -12.75 16.99
N ALA A 328 -22.19 -13.08 18.24
CA ALA A 328 -22.13 -12.12 19.34
C ALA A 328 -20.90 -11.22 19.19
N LEU A 329 -21.10 -9.91 19.35
CA LEU A 329 -20.00 -8.94 19.43
C LEU A 329 -19.61 -8.66 20.88
N GLU A 330 -20.58 -8.66 21.79
CA GLU A 330 -20.37 -8.32 23.19
C GLU A 330 -20.60 -9.54 24.09
N GLY A 331 -20.03 -9.48 25.30
CA GLY A 331 -20.26 -10.47 26.34
C GLY A 331 -19.09 -11.41 26.62
N SER A 332 -19.31 -12.28 27.61
CA SER A 332 -18.34 -13.28 28.07
C SER A 332 -19.05 -14.62 28.20
N PHE A 333 -18.45 -15.65 27.65
CA PHE A 333 -19.04 -16.97 27.54
C PHE A 333 -18.08 -18.02 28.09
N GLU A 334 -18.61 -19.20 28.40
CA GLU A 334 -17.82 -20.31 28.93
C GLU A 334 -17.84 -21.47 27.94
N VAL A 335 -16.67 -22.04 27.65
CA VAL A 335 -16.54 -23.17 26.72
C VAL A 335 -15.70 -24.27 27.36
N GLU A 336 -16.19 -25.50 27.26
CA GLU A 336 -15.46 -26.70 27.70
C GLU A 336 -14.45 -27.14 26.62
N LEU A 337 -13.19 -27.32 27.02
CA LEU A 337 -12.09 -27.76 26.18
C LEU A 337 -12.00 -29.29 26.11
N ALA A 338 -11.18 -29.79 25.20
CA ALA A 338 -10.94 -31.23 25.01
C ALA A 338 -10.36 -31.93 26.27
N ASP A 339 -9.73 -31.18 27.17
CA ASP A 339 -9.18 -31.69 28.44
C ASP A 339 -10.19 -31.64 29.61
N GLY A 340 -11.43 -31.23 29.34
CA GLY A 340 -12.52 -31.12 30.32
C GLY A 340 -12.47 -29.84 31.16
N LYS A 341 -11.53 -28.93 30.90
CA LYS A 341 -11.53 -27.61 31.56
C LYS A 341 -12.51 -26.68 30.88
N THR A 342 -13.25 -25.92 31.68
CA THR A 342 -14.03 -24.79 31.20
C THR A 342 -13.15 -23.54 31.20
N VAL A 343 -13.15 -22.79 30.09
CA VAL A 343 -12.43 -21.53 29.96
C VAL A 343 -13.37 -20.41 29.54
N SER A 344 -13.09 -19.21 30.04
CA SER A 344 -13.80 -18.01 29.64
C SER A 344 -13.30 -17.52 28.29
N VAL A 345 -14.24 -17.16 27.42
CA VAL A 345 -13.98 -16.65 26.07
C VAL A 345 -14.77 -15.37 25.82
N ARG A 346 -14.17 -14.43 25.10
CA ARG A 346 -14.80 -13.18 24.67
C ARG A 346 -14.57 -12.92 23.19
N PRO A 347 -15.53 -12.35 22.46
CA PRO A 347 -15.28 -11.87 21.10
C PRO A 347 -14.17 -10.82 21.08
N VAL A 348 -13.44 -10.71 19.97
CA VAL A 348 -12.42 -9.66 19.77
C VAL A 348 -13.03 -8.27 19.98
N PHE A 349 -14.28 -8.04 19.56
CA PHE A 349 -15.00 -6.77 19.74
C PHE A 349 -15.12 -6.37 21.21
N GLU A 350 -15.53 -7.28 22.10
CA GLU A 350 -15.59 -7.03 23.55
C GLU A 350 -14.21 -6.67 24.12
N ARG A 351 -13.16 -7.37 23.68
CA ARG A 351 -11.78 -7.06 24.10
C ARG A 351 -11.31 -5.70 23.56
N LEU A 352 -11.66 -5.37 22.33
CA LEU A 352 -11.35 -4.08 21.71
C LEU A 352 -12.10 -2.94 22.40
N LYS A 353 -13.38 -3.13 22.74
CA LYS A 353 -14.18 -2.18 23.52
C LYS A 353 -13.52 -1.88 24.86
N ALA A 354 -13.03 -2.91 25.57
CA ALA A 354 -12.29 -2.74 26.80
C ALA A 354 -10.95 -1.99 26.58
N HIS A 355 -10.20 -2.31 25.52
CA HIS A 355 -8.96 -1.61 25.18
C HIS A 355 -9.19 -0.12 24.85
N MET A 356 -10.24 0.17 24.10
CA MET A 356 -10.60 1.53 23.69
C MET A 356 -11.09 2.40 24.85
N ALA A 357 -11.40 1.85 26.03
CA ALA A 357 -11.73 2.63 27.22
C ALA A 357 -10.58 3.57 27.67
N ASP A 358 -9.35 3.30 27.24
CA ASP A 358 -8.19 4.18 27.44
C ASP A 358 -8.00 5.24 26.36
N TYR A 359 -8.88 5.31 25.38
CA TYR A 359 -8.84 6.26 24.27
C TYR A 359 -10.10 7.14 24.22
N THR A 360 -10.61 7.56 25.38
CA THR A 360 -11.66 8.59 25.41
C THR A 360 -11.15 9.87 24.71
N PRO A 361 -12.04 10.71 24.16
CA PRO A 361 -11.62 11.96 23.50
C PRO A 361 -10.74 12.85 24.38
N GLU A 362 -10.96 12.83 25.70
CA GLU A 362 -10.15 13.54 26.68
C GLU A 362 -8.72 12.97 26.79
N LYS A 363 -8.57 11.65 26.95
CA LYS A 363 -7.24 11.01 27.01
C LYS A 363 -6.51 11.14 25.67
N ALA A 364 -7.22 10.93 24.56
CA ALA A 364 -6.66 11.06 23.23
C ALA A 364 -6.23 12.49 22.90
N ALA A 365 -6.86 13.52 23.46
CA ALA A 365 -6.44 14.91 23.30
C ALA A 365 -5.02 15.17 23.85
N GLU A 366 -4.64 14.51 24.95
CA GLU A 366 -3.29 14.64 25.52
C GLU A 366 -2.23 14.07 24.56
N LEU A 367 -2.52 12.89 23.99
CA LEU A 367 -1.67 12.19 23.04
C LEU A 367 -1.57 12.91 21.69
N THR A 368 -2.72 13.33 21.16
CA THR A 368 -2.84 13.86 19.79
C THR A 368 -2.65 15.37 19.69
N GLY A 369 -2.83 16.10 20.79
CA GLY A 369 -2.90 17.57 20.77
C GLY A 369 -4.20 18.15 20.21
N LEU A 370 -5.17 17.30 19.81
CA LEU A 370 -6.45 17.75 19.27
C LEU A 370 -7.45 18.05 20.39
N ALA A 371 -8.33 19.03 20.17
CA ALA A 371 -9.42 19.29 21.13
C ALA A 371 -10.40 18.10 21.19
N PRO A 372 -10.86 17.65 22.38
CA PRO A 372 -11.79 16.53 22.50
C PRO A 372 -13.07 16.68 21.67
N GLY A 373 -13.57 17.92 21.54
CA GLY A 373 -14.74 18.22 20.72
C GLY A 373 -14.51 18.01 19.22
N LEU A 374 -13.27 18.24 18.74
CA LEU A 374 -12.90 18.00 17.34
C LEU A 374 -12.79 16.50 17.05
N ILE A 375 -12.25 15.71 17.99
CA ILE A 375 -12.20 14.24 17.90
C ILE A 375 -13.62 13.67 17.81
N ARG A 376 -14.53 14.11 18.70
CA ARG A 376 -15.96 13.72 18.66
C ARG A 376 -16.59 14.03 17.32
N ARG A 377 -16.45 15.28 16.87
CA ARG A 377 -16.99 15.72 15.58
C ARG A 377 -16.48 14.87 14.44
N PHE A 378 -15.16 14.64 14.36
CA PHE A 378 -14.56 13.82 13.32
C PHE A 378 -15.16 12.41 13.29
N ALA A 379 -15.25 11.74 14.44
CA ALA A 379 -15.78 10.39 14.54
C ALA A 379 -17.27 10.32 14.15
N THR A 380 -18.09 11.24 14.68
CA THR A 380 -19.52 11.28 14.39
C THR A 380 -19.81 11.64 12.93
N ASP A 381 -19.10 12.62 12.37
CA ASP A 381 -19.27 13.03 10.97
C ASP A 381 -18.83 11.90 10.02
N LEU A 382 -17.72 11.20 10.33
CA LEU A 382 -17.26 10.04 9.57
C LEU A 382 -18.29 8.90 9.58
N ALA A 383 -18.86 8.58 10.75
CA ALA A 383 -19.79 7.45 10.89
C ALA A 383 -21.18 7.74 10.30
N LYS A 384 -21.61 9.00 10.27
CA LYS A 384 -22.91 9.39 9.71
C LYS A 384 -22.88 9.70 8.22
N ALA A 385 -21.69 9.84 7.63
CA ALA A 385 -21.56 10.05 6.19
C ALA A 385 -22.14 8.85 5.43
N PRO A 386 -22.98 9.08 4.38
CA PRO A 386 -23.52 7.98 3.58
C PRO A 386 -22.41 7.14 2.93
N THR A 387 -21.36 7.81 2.45
CA THR A 387 -20.12 7.21 1.98
C THR A 387 -18.92 8.00 2.49
N ALA A 388 -17.91 7.31 3.01
CA ALA A 388 -16.69 7.94 3.50
C ALA A 388 -15.43 7.19 3.05
N MET A 389 -14.39 7.95 2.72
CA MET A 389 -13.08 7.39 2.39
C MET A 389 -11.96 8.04 3.19
N ILE A 390 -10.90 7.25 3.43
CA ILE A 390 -9.63 7.72 3.97
C ILE A 390 -8.57 7.57 2.87
N SER A 391 -8.00 8.68 2.40
CA SER A 391 -6.84 8.72 1.51
C SER A 391 -5.59 9.00 2.34
N ALA A 392 -4.77 7.97 2.52
CA ALA A 392 -3.52 8.05 3.28
C ALA A 392 -2.28 8.01 2.39
N SER A 393 -2.39 7.38 1.21
CA SER A 393 -1.30 7.23 0.23
C SER A 393 -0.02 6.65 0.85
N TRP A 394 1.10 6.63 0.13
CA TRP A 394 2.34 6.03 0.62
C TRP A 394 3.02 6.81 1.75
N GLY A 395 2.55 8.02 2.08
CA GLY A 395 3.02 8.74 3.27
C GLY A 395 2.80 7.92 4.55
N SER A 396 1.66 7.21 4.60
CA SER A 396 1.29 6.35 5.72
C SER A 396 2.20 5.14 5.92
N CYS A 397 3.12 4.82 4.99
CA CYS A 397 3.99 3.64 5.04
C CYS A 397 5.41 3.95 5.58
N LYS A 398 5.74 5.23 5.81
CA LYS A 398 7.12 5.69 6.12
C LYS A 398 7.38 5.95 7.60
N HIS A 399 6.48 5.45 8.44
CA HIS A 399 6.50 5.64 9.89
C HIS A 399 6.77 4.31 10.58
N HIS A 400 7.46 4.34 11.72
CA HIS A 400 7.85 3.13 12.45
C HIS A 400 6.63 2.29 12.86
N HIS A 401 5.56 2.95 13.30
CA HIS A 401 4.28 2.33 13.68
C HIS A 401 3.19 2.54 12.63
N SER A 402 3.59 2.59 11.35
CA SER A 402 2.66 2.75 10.23
C SER A 402 1.58 1.68 10.17
N ASP A 403 1.95 0.45 10.48
CA ASP A 403 1.02 -0.68 10.55
C ASP A 403 -0.09 -0.46 11.58
N LEU A 404 0.23 0.09 12.76
CA LEU A 404 -0.75 0.34 13.82
C LEU A 404 -1.79 1.37 13.40
N PHE A 405 -1.38 2.54 12.91
CA PHE A 405 -2.38 3.56 12.54
C PHE A 405 -3.13 3.19 11.25
N GLN A 406 -2.51 2.50 10.29
CA GLN A 406 -3.22 1.97 9.11
C GLN A 406 -4.33 0.99 9.55
N ARG A 407 -4.05 0.11 10.52
CA ARG A 407 -5.06 -0.79 11.11
C ARG A 407 -6.19 -0.03 11.78
N THR A 408 -5.92 1.10 12.42
CA THR A 408 -6.99 1.95 12.96
C THR A 408 -7.82 2.63 11.87
N MET A 409 -7.22 3.07 10.76
CA MET A 409 -7.96 3.60 9.61
C MET A 409 -8.89 2.53 9.02
N ILE A 410 -8.38 1.31 8.86
CA ILE A 410 -9.15 0.15 8.39
C ILE A 410 -10.28 -0.19 9.37
N LEU A 411 -10.00 -0.19 10.67
CA LEU A 411 -11.01 -0.39 11.71
C LEU A 411 -12.15 0.61 11.60
N LEU A 412 -11.86 1.91 11.37
CA LEU A 412 -12.91 2.91 11.17
C LEU A 412 -13.77 2.62 9.95
N MET A 413 -13.17 2.21 8.82
CA MET A 413 -13.93 1.86 7.62
C MET A 413 -14.72 0.56 7.77
N ALA A 414 -14.21 -0.38 8.57
CA ALA A 414 -14.92 -1.61 8.91
C ALA A 414 -16.10 -1.35 9.86
N LEU A 415 -15.91 -0.55 10.91
CA LEU A 415 -16.98 -0.17 11.85
C LEU A 415 -18.09 0.60 11.15
N THR A 416 -17.76 1.47 10.19
CA THR A 416 -18.76 2.27 9.46
C THR A 416 -19.30 1.55 8.21
N GLY A 417 -18.84 0.32 7.94
CA GLY A 417 -19.21 -0.44 6.75
C GLY A 417 -18.86 0.24 5.43
N ASN A 418 -17.87 1.12 5.40
CA ASN A 418 -17.50 1.89 4.21
C ASN A 418 -16.51 1.17 3.28
N GLN A 419 -15.87 0.10 3.75
CA GLN A 419 -14.95 -0.67 2.90
C GLN A 419 -15.72 -1.49 1.85
N GLY A 420 -15.24 -1.49 0.60
CA GLY A 420 -15.89 -2.18 -0.52
C GLY A 420 -17.12 -1.47 -1.11
N LYS A 421 -17.50 -0.30 -0.57
CA LYS A 421 -18.56 0.55 -1.12
C LYS A 421 -17.98 1.56 -2.13
N PRO A 422 -18.73 1.93 -3.17
CA PRO A 422 -18.30 2.97 -4.08
C PRO A 422 -18.13 4.32 -3.38
N GLY A 423 -17.04 5.04 -3.66
CA GLY A 423 -16.69 6.27 -2.94
C GLY A 423 -16.24 6.05 -1.48
N GLY A 424 -16.07 4.79 -1.06
CA GLY A 424 -15.74 4.41 0.30
C GLY A 424 -14.35 3.79 0.47
N GLY A 425 -13.98 3.54 1.72
CA GLY A 425 -12.84 2.69 2.10
C GLY A 425 -11.51 3.41 2.32
N VAL A 426 -10.49 2.65 2.71
CA VAL A 426 -9.12 3.14 2.91
C VAL A 426 -8.33 3.03 1.61
N ARG A 427 -7.61 4.09 1.24
CA ARG A 427 -6.76 4.19 0.04
C ARG A 427 -5.33 4.54 0.43
N ILE A 428 -4.47 3.53 0.42
CA ILE A 428 -3.05 3.66 0.76
C ILE A 428 -2.18 3.39 -0.48
N ALA A 429 -2.41 2.24 -1.12
CA ALA A 429 -1.67 1.82 -2.29
C ALA A 429 -2.56 1.04 -3.25
N GLY A 430 -2.33 1.27 -4.53
CA GLY A 430 -3.05 0.69 -5.64
C GLY A 430 -2.11 0.46 -6.79
N TRP A 431 -2.31 -0.68 -7.42
CA TRP A 431 -1.54 -1.08 -8.57
C TRP A 431 -2.45 -1.77 -9.57
N TRP A 432 -2.23 -1.47 -10.84
CA TRP A 432 -2.87 -2.18 -11.93
C TRP A 432 -1.78 -2.91 -12.73
N GLY A 433 -2.02 -4.18 -13.05
CA GLY A 433 -1.11 -4.98 -13.87
C GLY A 433 -0.95 -4.38 -15.26
N LEU A 434 0.24 -4.48 -15.84
CA LEU A 434 0.52 -3.94 -17.17
C LEU A 434 0.78 -5.13 -18.09
N ASP A 435 -0.27 -5.67 -18.71
CA ASP A 435 -0.22 -6.90 -19.53
C ASP A 435 0.97 -6.96 -20.50
N GLY A 436 1.33 -5.83 -21.11
CA GLY A 436 2.46 -5.74 -22.03
C GLY A 436 3.81 -5.87 -21.33
N LEU A 437 3.98 -5.23 -20.17
CA LEU A 437 5.16 -5.36 -19.34
C LEU A 437 5.25 -6.75 -18.73
N ASP A 438 4.14 -7.33 -18.28
CA ASP A 438 4.13 -8.67 -17.68
C ASP A 438 4.53 -9.74 -18.69
N LYS A 439 4.08 -9.63 -19.95
CA LYS A 439 4.48 -10.53 -21.05
C LYS A 439 5.91 -10.30 -21.56
N MET A 440 6.41 -9.06 -21.47
CA MET A 440 7.74 -8.69 -22.00
C MET A 440 8.84 -8.72 -20.96
N GLY A 441 8.56 -8.47 -19.68
CA GLY A 441 9.43 -8.79 -18.57
C GLY A 441 9.42 -10.29 -18.36
N ALA A 442 10.26 -10.81 -17.47
CA ALA A 442 10.12 -12.19 -16.98
C ALA A 442 8.90 -12.31 -16.04
N GLY A 443 7.73 -11.81 -16.46
CA GLY A 443 6.54 -11.74 -15.61
C GLY A 443 5.95 -13.12 -15.32
N MET A 444 4.79 -13.11 -14.66
CA MET A 444 4.05 -14.31 -14.21
C MET A 444 3.49 -15.18 -15.36
N ASP A 445 4.32 -15.58 -16.32
CA ASP A 445 3.98 -16.58 -17.30
C ASP A 445 3.95 -17.95 -16.61
N LEU A 446 2.76 -18.29 -16.15
CA LEU A 446 2.45 -19.60 -15.60
C LEU A 446 2.89 -20.68 -16.59
N SER A 447 3.74 -21.60 -16.15
CA SER A 447 4.09 -22.75 -16.97
C SER A 447 2.86 -23.65 -17.16
N VAL A 448 2.90 -24.52 -18.17
CA VAL A 448 1.85 -25.55 -18.35
C VAL A 448 1.66 -26.38 -17.08
N MET A 449 2.74 -26.63 -16.33
CA MET A 449 2.68 -27.37 -15.06
C MET A 449 1.96 -26.57 -13.97
N ASP A 450 2.12 -25.26 -13.93
CA ASP A 450 1.41 -24.40 -12.98
C ASP A 450 -0.07 -24.32 -13.32
N TYR A 451 -0.43 -24.22 -14.61
CA TYR A 451 -1.82 -24.33 -15.05
C TYR A 451 -2.44 -25.68 -14.64
N LEU A 452 -1.73 -26.80 -14.85
CA LEU A 452 -2.22 -28.13 -14.43
C LEU A 452 -2.42 -28.25 -12.91
N ARG A 453 -1.63 -27.53 -12.09
CA ARG A 453 -1.80 -27.45 -10.63
C ARG A 453 -2.96 -26.56 -10.22
N ILE A 454 -3.24 -25.51 -10.98
CA ILE A 454 -4.29 -24.51 -10.70
C ILE A 454 -5.67 -25.02 -11.14
N ILE A 455 -5.78 -25.70 -12.29
CA ILE A 455 -7.07 -26.14 -12.85
C ILE A 455 -7.97 -26.87 -11.82
N PRO A 456 -7.49 -27.86 -11.04
CA PRO A 456 -8.31 -28.53 -10.04
C PRO A 456 -8.80 -27.58 -8.93
N LYS A 457 -7.99 -26.59 -8.55
CA LYS A 457 -8.32 -25.57 -7.55
C LYS A 457 -9.32 -24.55 -8.10
N ALA A 458 -9.15 -24.13 -9.35
CA ALA A 458 -10.05 -23.21 -10.03
C ALA A 458 -11.45 -23.80 -10.21
N VAL A 459 -11.56 -25.10 -10.51
CA VAL A 459 -12.87 -25.80 -10.64
C VAL A 459 -13.70 -25.76 -9.36
N ARG A 460 -13.07 -25.76 -8.18
CA ARG A 460 -13.75 -25.62 -6.88
C ARG A 460 -13.89 -24.17 -6.39
N GLY A 461 -13.39 -23.20 -7.15
CA GLY A 461 -13.18 -21.82 -6.70
C GLY A 461 -11.87 -21.68 -5.92
N LEU A 462 -11.05 -20.69 -6.30
CA LEU A 462 -9.80 -20.36 -5.61
C LEU A 462 -10.10 -19.72 -4.26
N THR A 463 -9.48 -20.26 -3.21
CA THR A 463 -9.52 -19.65 -1.86
C THR A 463 -8.38 -18.66 -1.70
N PRO A 464 -8.43 -17.73 -0.71
CA PRO A 464 -7.31 -16.84 -0.42
C PRO A 464 -5.97 -17.57 -0.21
N ARG A 465 -5.98 -18.77 0.41
CA ARG A 465 -4.78 -19.61 0.57
C ARG A 465 -4.25 -20.17 -0.74
N ASP A 466 -5.12 -20.42 -1.72
CA ASP A 466 -4.66 -20.84 -3.05
C ASP A 466 -3.89 -19.71 -3.73
N TYR A 467 -4.34 -18.46 -3.58
CA TYR A 467 -3.63 -17.28 -4.06
C TYR A 467 -2.32 -17.08 -3.31
N GLU A 468 -2.33 -17.11 -1.97
CA GLU A 468 -1.11 -16.97 -1.17
C GLU A 468 -0.08 -18.05 -1.51
N SER A 469 -0.48 -19.32 -1.58
CA SER A 469 0.40 -20.41 -1.97
C SER A 469 1.01 -20.19 -3.35
N PHE A 470 0.22 -19.65 -4.28
CA PHE A 470 0.67 -19.35 -5.62
C PHE A 470 1.68 -18.19 -5.63
N PHE A 471 1.38 -17.08 -4.97
CA PHE A 471 2.29 -15.94 -4.86
C PHE A 471 3.56 -16.26 -4.08
N THR A 472 3.49 -17.07 -3.02
CA THR A 472 4.66 -17.55 -2.28
C THR A 472 5.55 -18.39 -3.20
N GLN A 473 4.97 -19.34 -3.94
CA GLN A 473 5.75 -20.15 -4.88
C GLN A 473 6.40 -19.30 -5.98
N TYR A 474 5.65 -18.34 -6.54
CA TYR A 474 6.19 -17.41 -7.52
C TYR A 474 7.33 -16.59 -6.92
N SER A 475 7.14 -16.02 -5.73
CA SER A 475 8.18 -15.26 -5.03
C SER A 475 9.42 -16.10 -4.75
N GLU A 476 9.26 -17.38 -4.38
CA GLU A 476 10.38 -18.31 -4.15
C GLU A 476 11.14 -18.69 -5.42
N SER A 477 10.51 -18.58 -6.60
CA SER A 477 11.18 -18.82 -7.89
C SER A 477 11.91 -17.61 -8.45
N GLN A 478 11.69 -16.43 -7.90
CA GLN A 478 12.27 -15.17 -8.37
C GLN A 478 13.51 -14.81 -7.55
N PRO A 479 14.53 -14.14 -8.11
CA PRO A 479 15.74 -13.76 -7.38
C PRO A 479 15.54 -12.53 -6.46
N ASN A 480 14.30 -12.28 -6.03
CA ASN A 480 13.94 -11.12 -5.22
C ASN A 480 14.41 -11.30 -3.78
N THR A 481 15.18 -10.33 -3.30
CA THR A 481 15.71 -10.29 -1.95
C THR A 481 15.10 -9.11 -1.18
N PRO A 482 14.52 -9.33 0.01
CA PRO A 482 14.05 -8.26 0.87
C PRO A 482 15.19 -7.28 1.21
N LEU A 483 15.02 -6.00 0.85
CA LEU A 483 16.07 -5.01 1.00
C LEU A 483 16.52 -4.82 2.45
N MET A 484 15.58 -4.81 3.40
CA MET A 484 15.89 -4.51 4.80
C MET A 484 16.82 -5.57 5.43
N PRO A 485 16.54 -6.89 5.37
CA PRO A 485 17.51 -7.92 5.71
C PRO A 485 18.86 -7.79 4.99
N TRP A 486 18.84 -7.47 3.69
CA TRP A 486 20.07 -7.30 2.91
C TRP A 486 20.93 -6.14 3.43
N LEU A 487 20.32 -4.97 3.70
CA LEU A 487 21.00 -3.80 4.27
C LEU A 487 21.52 -4.08 5.69
N TYR A 488 20.79 -4.87 6.47
CA TYR A 488 21.23 -5.27 7.81
C TYR A 488 22.51 -6.10 7.75
N VAL A 489 22.57 -7.10 6.87
CA VAL A 489 23.70 -8.02 6.77
C VAL A 489 24.87 -7.42 5.99
N HIS A 490 24.61 -6.74 4.87
CA HIS A 490 25.63 -6.29 3.91
C HIS A 490 25.76 -4.77 3.81
N GLY A 491 24.68 -4.03 4.06
CA GLY A 491 24.63 -2.57 3.90
C GLY A 491 25.26 -1.77 5.05
N GLY A 492 25.78 -2.42 6.10
CA GLY A 492 26.36 -1.75 7.26
C GLY A 492 25.33 -1.18 8.23
N TYR A 493 24.04 -1.54 8.11
CA TYR A 493 22.97 -0.98 8.95
C TYR A 493 22.85 -1.65 10.33
N ARG A 494 23.51 -2.79 10.55
CA ARG A 494 23.42 -3.57 11.80
C ARG A 494 23.69 -2.75 13.06
N GLU A 495 24.76 -1.95 13.08
CA GLU A 495 25.11 -1.14 14.26
C GLU A 495 24.06 -0.06 14.53
N MET A 496 23.63 0.64 13.48
CA MET A 496 22.62 1.69 13.59
C MET A 496 21.29 1.13 14.08
N TRP A 497 20.74 0.09 13.44
CA TRP A 497 19.42 -0.46 13.80
C TRP A 497 19.38 -1.15 15.17
N ASN A 498 20.53 -1.55 15.71
CA ASN A 498 20.62 -2.07 17.08
C ASN A 498 20.89 -0.98 18.13
N SER A 499 20.96 0.28 17.73
CA SER A 499 21.17 1.38 18.67
C SER A 499 19.91 1.57 19.55
N PRO A 500 20.04 1.59 20.89
CA PRO A 500 18.89 1.64 21.80
C PRO A 500 17.93 2.82 21.60
N HIS A 501 18.42 3.95 21.08
CA HIS A 501 17.60 5.13 20.83
C HIS A 501 16.65 5.00 19.61
N LEU A 502 16.86 3.99 18.76
CA LEU A 502 15.99 3.68 17.61
C LEU A 502 15.08 2.48 17.88
N ALA A 503 15.28 1.77 19.00
CA ALA A 503 14.43 0.65 19.37
C ALA A 503 13.14 1.17 20.02
N ASP A 504 12.01 0.58 19.64
CA ASP A 504 10.78 0.77 20.39
C ASP A 504 10.94 0.15 21.79
N PRO A 505 10.86 0.96 22.87
CA PRO A 505 11.09 0.50 24.24
C PRO A 505 10.07 -0.52 24.74
N VAL A 506 8.91 -0.69 24.06
CA VAL A 506 7.92 -1.69 24.46
C VAL A 506 8.14 -3.06 23.84
N LEU A 507 9.06 -3.19 22.87
CA LEU A 507 9.35 -4.48 22.25
C LEU A 507 10.10 -5.40 23.23
N PRO A 508 9.71 -6.69 23.31
CA PRO A 508 10.32 -7.63 24.25
C PRO A 508 11.71 -8.13 23.83
N ARG A 509 12.15 -7.79 22.61
CA ARG A 509 13.42 -8.25 22.02
C ARG A 509 14.03 -7.15 21.16
N SER A 510 15.35 -7.21 21.02
CA SER A 510 16.10 -6.35 20.09
C SER A 510 15.87 -6.75 18.63
N MET A 511 16.19 -5.84 17.70
CA MET A 511 16.13 -6.13 16.26
C MET A 511 17.04 -7.31 15.87
N ASP A 512 18.26 -7.40 16.42
CA ASP A 512 19.17 -8.54 16.18
C ASP A 512 18.56 -9.88 16.60
N GLU A 513 17.87 -9.92 17.74
CA GLU A 513 17.20 -11.14 18.21
C GLU A 513 16.03 -11.53 17.31
N TYR A 514 15.24 -10.56 16.83
CA TYR A 514 14.17 -10.82 15.87
C TYR A 514 14.71 -11.34 14.54
N MET A 515 15.77 -10.71 14.00
CA MET A 515 16.42 -11.15 12.77
C MET A 515 17.00 -12.57 12.90
N ARG A 516 17.69 -12.86 14.00
CA ARG A 516 18.21 -14.19 14.29
C ARG A 516 17.10 -15.22 14.39
N LEU A 517 16.02 -14.91 15.11
CA LEU A 517 14.88 -15.81 15.26
C LEU A 517 14.20 -16.11 13.93
N ALA A 518 14.05 -15.10 13.06
CA ALA A 518 13.47 -15.25 11.74
C ALA A 518 14.29 -16.23 10.88
N ILE A 519 15.61 -16.14 10.91
CA ILE A 519 16.53 -17.05 10.20
C ILE A 519 16.50 -18.45 10.82
N GLU A 520 16.65 -18.57 12.14
CA GLU A 520 16.66 -19.85 12.86
C GLU A 520 15.36 -20.66 12.69
N ARG A 521 14.23 -19.97 12.54
CA ARG A 521 12.93 -20.59 12.30
C ARG A 521 12.60 -20.78 10.82
N GLY A 522 13.47 -20.34 9.91
CA GLY A 522 13.26 -20.40 8.47
C GLY A 522 12.10 -19.52 7.98
N TRP A 523 11.76 -18.45 8.71
CA TRP A 523 10.77 -17.46 8.29
C TRP A 523 11.32 -16.56 7.18
N THR A 524 12.63 -16.30 7.21
CA THR A 524 13.38 -15.66 6.13
C THR A 524 14.40 -16.68 5.63
N LYS A 525 14.44 -16.92 4.33
CA LYS A 525 15.35 -17.87 3.68
C LYS A 525 16.61 -17.19 3.19
#